data_AF-A0A7K2J269-F1
#
_entry.id   AF-A0A7K2J269-F1
#
_cell.length_a   1.000
_cell.length_b   1.000
_cell.length_c   1.000
_cell.angle_alpha   90.00
_cell.angle_beta   90.00
_cell.angle_gamma   90.00
#
_symmetry.space_group_name_H-M   'P 1'
#
loop_
_entity.id
_entity.type
_entity.pdbx_description
1 polymer ?
#
loop_
_entity_poly.entity_id
_entity_poly.type
_entity_poly.pdbx_seq_one_letter_code
_entity_poly.pdbx_strand_id
1 'polypeptide(L)'
;MLIRDIGQHIEQGRLWWGMDDSCTACPNASCRRGSSGATPEVVRQALLAEHGAVRLRLVEQGASSVSVLQALRESLHLPLDETRAMTDALGKTGLLGTRVEMELLADALRRRSVATTIEAG
;
A
#
# COMPACT_ATOMS: atom_id res chain seq x y z
N MET A 1 -9.46 19.26 23.17
CA MET A 1 -8.44 18.36 22.58
C MET A 1 -8.93 17.90 21.21
N LEU A 2 -8.07 17.87 20.20
CA LEU A 2 -8.40 17.31 18.89
C LEU A 2 -7.95 15.84 18.89
N ILE A 3 -8.85 14.93 18.52
CA ILE A 3 -8.53 13.53 18.25
C ILE A 3 -8.47 13.36 16.74
N ARG A 4 -7.42 12.69 16.26
CA ARG A 4 -7.25 12.38 14.85
C ARG A 4 -7.02 10.90 14.68
N ASP A 5 -7.94 10.24 13.99
CA ASP A 5 -7.83 8.84 13.62
C ASP A 5 -7.43 8.74 12.15
N ILE A 6 -6.38 7.98 11.85
CA ILE A 6 -5.86 7.79 10.50
C ILE A 6 -5.79 6.29 10.22
N GLY A 7 -6.20 5.89 9.02
CA GLY A 7 -6.23 4.48 8.68
C GLY A 7 -6.12 4.19 7.20
N GLN A 8 -5.75 2.94 6.92
CA GLN A 8 -5.85 2.31 5.60
C GLN A 8 -6.55 0.96 5.74
N HIS A 9 -7.28 0.57 4.71
CA HIS A 9 -7.83 -0.78 4.59
C HIS A 9 -8.00 -1.17 3.12
N ILE A 10 -8.24 -2.46 2.86
CA ILE A 10 -8.58 -2.96 1.53
C ILE A 10 -10.07 -3.28 1.50
N GLU A 11 -10.77 -2.71 0.53
CA GLU A 11 -12.17 -3.04 0.25
C GLU A 11 -12.30 -3.28 -1.26
N GLN A 12 -12.89 -4.43 -1.63
CA GLN A 12 -13.07 -4.84 -3.04
C GLN A 12 -11.78 -4.78 -3.88
N GLY A 13 -10.64 -5.16 -3.29
CA GLY A 13 -9.33 -5.16 -3.98
C GLY A 13 -8.76 -3.76 -4.24
N ARG A 14 -9.26 -2.74 -3.54
CA ARG A 14 -8.78 -1.36 -3.62
C ARG A 14 -8.32 -0.89 -2.26
N LEU A 15 -7.24 -0.12 -2.24
CA LEU A 15 -6.80 0.56 -1.02
C LEU A 15 -7.70 1.76 -0.76
N TRP A 16 -8.21 1.83 0.46
CA TRP A 16 -8.91 2.97 1.01
C TRP A 16 -8.06 3.60 2.11
N TRP A 17 -8.08 4.92 2.17
CA TRP A 17 -7.49 5.69 3.26
C TRP A 17 -8.57 6.56 3.92
N GLY A 18 -8.37 6.85 5.19
CA GLY A 18 -9.26 7.69 5.99
C GLY A 18 -8.48 8.57 6.95
N MET A 19 -9.00 9.77 7.19
CA MET A 19 -8.57 10.68 8.24
C MET A 19 -9.82 11.31 8.85
N ASP A 20 -10.06 10.98 10.11
CA ASP A 20 -11.16 11.51 10.89
C ASP A 20 -10.60 12.44 11.96
N ASP A 21 -11.06 13.69 11.94
CA ASP A 21 -10.73 14.72 12.93
C ASP A 21 -11.96 14.95 13.79
N SER A 22 -11.86 14.87 15.12
CA SER A 22 -12.94 15.20 16.05
C SER A 22 -12.47 16.11 17.18
N CYS A 23 -13.28 17.12 17.52
CA CYS A 23 -13.02 17.97 18.67
C CYS A 23 -13.75 17.44 19.90
N THR A 24 -13.04 17.30 21.01
CA THR A 24 -13.66 16.91 22.30
C THR A 24 -14.37 18.06 23.01
N ALA A 25 -14.15 19.31 22.57
CA ALA A 25 -14.70 20.51 23.20
C ALA A 25 -15.89 21.12 22.42
N CYS A 26 -16.21 20.61 21.24
CA CYS A 26 -17.32 21.09 20.42
C CYS A 26 -17.79 19.97 19.47
N PRO A 27 -18.99 20.08 18.87
CA PRO A 27 -19.53 19.01 18.01
C PRO A 27 -18.88 18.92 16.63
N ASN A 28 -17.81 19.68 16.36
CA ASN A 28 -17.18 19.70 15.06
C ASN A 28 -16.36 18.42 14.81
N ALA A 29 -16.64 17.76 13.69
CA ALA A 29 -15.89 16.62 13.20
C ALA A 29 -15.76 16.71 11.68
N SER A 30 -14.69 16.15 11.13
CA SER A 30 -14.51 16.03 9.68
C SER A 30 -13.98 14.66 9.32
N CYS A 31 -14.49 14.10 8.23
CA CYS A 31 -14.03 12.83 7.67
C CYS A 31 -13.51 13.10 6.25
N ARG A 32 -12.26 12.71 5.99
CA ARG A 32 -11.69 12.68 4.64
C ARG A 32 -11.29 11.26 4.32
N ARG A 33 -11.77 10.74 3.21
CA ARG A 33 -11.51 9.36 2.78
C ARG A 33 -11.46 9.28 1.27
N GLY A 34 -10.68 8.32 0.77
CA GLY A 34 -10.50 8.13 -0.66
C GLY A 34 -9.94 6.76 -0.99
N SER A 35 -10.12 6.37 -2.25
CA SER A 35 -9.64 5.09 -2.80
C SER A 35 -9.15 5.18 -4.24
N SER A 36 -8.98 6.41 -4.73
CA SER A 36 -8.46 6.71 -6.06
C SER A 36 -7.03 7.19 -5.92
N GLY A 37 -6.12 6.55 -6.66
CA GLY A 37 -4.71 6.91 -6.68
C GLY A 37 -3.95 6.51 -5.41
N ALA A 38 -2.75 7.09 -5.27
CA ALA A 38 -1.90 6.85 -4.11
C ALA A 38 -2.50 7.43 -2.83
N THR A 39 -2.20 6.80 -1.70
CA THR A 39 -2.49 7.34 -0.37
C THR A 39 -1.85 8.74 -0.24
N PRO A 40 -2.60 9.76 0.23
CA PRO A 40 -2.03 11.07 0.51
C PRO A 40 -0.82 10.96 1.44
N GLU A 41 0.24 11.70 1.14
CA GLU A 41 1.53 11.56 1.84
C GLU A 41 1.41 11.77 3.35
N VAL A 42 0.55 12.69 3.79
CA VAL A 42 0.28 12.93 5.22
C VAL A 42 -0.30 11.70 5.93
N VAL A 43 -1.16 10.93 5.26
CA VAL A 43 -1.73 9.68 5.80
C VAL A 43 -0.67 8.59 5.78
N ARG A 44 0.05 8.45 4.65
CA ARG A 44 1.11 7.45 4.49
C ARG A 44 2.19 7.61 5.56
N GLN A 45 2.70 8.81 5.77
CA GLN A 45 3.76 9.08 6.76
C GLN A 45 3.28 8.88 8.19
N ALA A 46 2.03 9.24 8.53
CA ALA A 46 1.49 8.96 9.84
C ALA A 46 1.43 7.46 10.13
N LEU A 47 0.95 6.65 9.18
CA LEU A 47 0.88 5.20 9.32
C LEU A 47 2.27 4.55 9.40
N LEU A 48 3.23 5.05 8.63
CA LEU A 48 4.62 4.58 8.71
C LEU A 48 5.28 4.95 10.04
N ALA A 49 4.99 6.13 10.59
CA ALA A 49 5.51 6.55 11.89
C ALA A 49 4.91 5.72 13.03
N GLU A 50 3.63 5.36 12.94
CA GLU A 50 2.93 4.60 13.96
C GLU A 50 3.25 3.09 13.92
N HIS A 51 3.28 2.49 12.73
CA HIS A 51 3.37 1.03 12.57
C HIS A 51 4.72 0.55 12.02
N GLY A 52 5.57 1.46 11.56
CA GLY A 52 6.79 1.13 10.83
C GLY A 52 6.53 0.75 9.37
N ALA A 53 7.59 0.77 8.57
CA ALA A 53 7.56 0.25 7.22
C ALA A 53 7.62 -1.29 7.23
N VAL A 54 7.00 -1.91 6.24
CA VAL A 54 7.20 -3.34 5.94
C VAL A 54 7.73 -3.51 4.52
N ARG A 55 8.41 -4.63 4.29
CA ARG A 55 9.03 -4.99 3.02
C ARG A 55 8.32 -6.18 2.40
N LEU A 56 7.90 -6.03 1.15
CA LEU A 56 7.40 -7.13 0.30
C LEU A 56 8.55 -7.72 -0.51
N ARG A 57 8.73 -9.04 -0.47
CA ARG A 57 9.74 -9.77 -1.26
C ARG A 57 9.14 -10.97 -2.00
N LEU A 58 9.76 -11.33 -3.12
CA LEU A 58 9.48 -12.59 -3.82
C LEU A 58 10.07 -13.75 -3.01
N VAL A 59 9.32 -14.84 -2.86
CA VAL A 59 9.80 -16.07 -2.19
C VAL A 59 10.84 -16.78 -3.04
N GLU A 60 10.61 -16.85 -4.35
CA GLU A 60 11.49 -17.54 -5.30
C GLU A 60 12.17 -16.55 -6.24
N GLN A 61 13.49 -16.70 -6.36
CA GLN A 61 14.30 -16.00 -7.35
C GLN A 61 14.03 -16.63 -8.72
N GLY A 62 13.06 -16.09 -9.46
CA GLY A 62 12.67 -16.65 -10.77
C GLY A 62 11.22 -16.41 -11.16
N ALA A 63 10.40 -15.76 -10.33
CA ALA A 63 9.07 -15.36 -10.72
C ALA A 63 9.11 -14.55 -12.03
N SER A 64 8.20 -14.89 -12.95
CA SER A 64 8.10 -14.22 -14.25
C SER A 64 7.95 -12.71 -14.07
N SER A 65 8.95 -11.94 -14.52
CA SER A 65 8.93 -10.48 -14.49
C SER A 65 7.71 -9.91 -15.22
N VAL A 66 7.22 -10.62 -16.25
CA VAL A 66 5.99 -10.30 -16.95
C VAL A 66 4.77 -10.45 -16.04
N SER A 67 4.67 -11.55 -15.29
CA SER A 67 3.57 -11.77 -14.33
C SER A 67 3.59 -10.74 -13.21
N VAL A 68 4.77 -10.38 -12.71
CA VAL A 68 4.95 -9.33 -11.70
C VAL A 68 4.50 -7.98 -12.25
N LEU A 69 5.00 -7.58 -13.42
CA LEU A 69 4.65 -6.30 -14.04
C LEU A 69 3.14 -6.19 -14.28
N GLN A 70 2.50 -7.25 -14.77
CA GLN A 70 1.05 -7.27 -14.97
C GLN A 70 0.28 -7.12 -13.64
N ALA A 71 0.71 -7.81 -12.58
CA ALA A 71 0.10 -7.69 -11.25
C ALA A 71 0.14 -6.24 -10.73
N LEU A 72 1.30 -5.58 -10.88
CA LEU A 72 1.50 -4.21 -10.44
C LEU A 72 0.69 -3.22 -11.27
N ARG A 73 0.60 -3.39 -12.60
CA ARG A 73 -0.17 -2.49 -13.47
C ARG A 73 -1.65 -2.47 -13.12
N GLU A 74 -2.23 -3.63 -12.84
CA GLU A 74 -3.67 -3.75 -12.52
C GLU A 74 -4.02 -3.23 -11.13
N SER A 75 -3.08 -3.30 -10.19
CA SER A 75 -3.31 -2.85 -8.81
C SER A 75 -3.06 -1.36 -8.63
N LEU A 76 -1.99 -0.82 -9.23
CA LEU A 76 -1.49 0.50 -8.88
C LEU A 76 -1.95 1.63 -9.82
N HIS A 77 -2.50 1.32 -11.01
CA HIS A 77 -2.92 2.33 -12.00
C HIS A 77 -1.83 3.38 -12.32
N LEU A 78 -0.56 3.00 -12.17
CA LEU A 78 0.60 3.89 -12.37
C LEU A 78 1.06 3.88 -13.84
N PRO A 79 1.85 4.91 -14.23
CA PRO A 79 2.62 4.89 -15.48
C PRO A 79 3.50 3.62 -15.63
N LEU A 80 3.79 3.24 -16.87
CA LEU A 80 4.52 2.01 -17.19
C LEU A 80 5.95 2.01 -16.64
N ASP A 81 6.62 3.15 -16.75
CA ASP A 81 7.98 3.41 -16.26
C ASP A 81 8.06 3.23 -14.74
N GLU A 82 7.11 3.80 -14.00
CA GLU A 82 7.02 3.63 -12.55
C GLU A 82 6.77 2.17 -12.16
N THR A 83 5.85 1.51 -12.88
CA THR A 83 5.54 0.09 -12.66
C THR A 83 6.76 -0.81 -12.95
N ARG A 84 7.56 -0.49 -13.97
CA ARG A 84 8.81 -1.22 -14.28
C ARG A 84 9.84 -1.04 -13.18
N ALA A 85 10.04 0.19 -12.69
CA ALA A 85 10.96 0.45 -11.60
C ALA A 85 10.58 -0.34 -10.33
N MET A 86 9.28 -0.41 -10.02
CA MET A 86 8.78 -1.22 -8.91
C MET A 86 8.97 -2.73 -9.12
N THR A 87 8.78 -3.21 -10.35
CA THR A 87 9.03 -4.62 -10.71
C THR A 87 10.50 -4.99 -10.48
N ASP A 88 11.41 -4.13 -10.93
CA ASP A 88 12.85 -4.32 -10.74
C ASP A 88 13.26 -4.26 -9.27
N ALA A 89 12.70 -3.33 -8.50
CA ALA A 89 12.94 -3.22 -7.07
C ALA A 89 12.44 -4.47 -6.33
N LEU A 90 11.23 -4.96 -6.65
CA LEU A 90 10.67 -6.18 -6.05
C LEU A 90 11.53 -7.42 -6.32
N GLY A 91 12.12 -7.53 -7.52
CA GLY A 91 13.03 -8.61 -7.89
C GLY A 91 14.41 -8.55 -7.23
N LYS A 92 14.81 -7.40 -6.68
CA LYS A 92 16.15 -7.18 -6.09
C LYS A 92 16.08 -7.01 -4.57
N THR A 93 15.57 -5.86 -4.15
CA THR A 93 15.59 -5.39 -2.76
C THR A 93 14.27 -5.60 -2.03
N GLY A 94 13.19 -5.88 -2.77
CA GLY A 94 11.82 -5.80 -2.27
C GLY A 94 11.27 -4.38 -2.34
N LEU A 95 9.97 -4.26 -2.08
CA LEU A 95 9.24 -2.98 -2.03
C LEU A 95 8.96 -2.60 -0.58
N LEU A 96 9.11 -1.33 -0.25
CA LEU A 96 8.81 -0.78 1.08
C LEU A 96 7.53 0.06 1.04
N GLY A 97 6.71 -0.08 2.08
CA GLY A 97 5.55 0.77 2.27
C GLY A 97 4.77 0.41 3.52
N THR A 98 3.53 0.87 3.59
CA THR A 98 2.64 0.49 4.69
C THR A 98 2.26 -0.99 4.56
N ARG A 99 1.81 -1.58 5.66
CA ARG A 99 1.36 -2.98 5.65
C ARG A 99 0.21 -3.21 4.66
N VAL A 100 -0.75 -2.31 4.62
CA VAL A 100 -1.93 -2.43 3.75
C VAL A 100 -1.54 -2.33 2.27
N GLU A 101 -0.59 -1.44 1.93
CA GLU A 101 -0.05 -1.37 0.57
C GLU A 101 0.63 -2.67 0.15
N MET A 102 1.48 -3.23 1.02
CA MET A 102 2.19 -4.48 0.72
C MET A 102 1.23 -5.68 0.64
N GLU A 103 0.19 -5.73 1.47
CA GLU A 103 -0.84 -6.77 1.42
C GLU A 103 -1.67 -6.70 0.12
N LEU A 104 -2.01 -5.50 -0.36
CA LEU A 104 -2.69 -5.32 -1.64
C LEU A 104 -1.84 -5.86 -2.80
N LEU A 105 -0.55 -5.54 -2.81
CA LEU A 105 0.38 -6.02 -3.84
C LEU A 105 0.61 -7.53 -3.74
N ALA A 106 0.77 -8.07 -2.53
CA ALA A 106 0.91 -9.50 -2.30
C ALA A 106 -0.31 -10.28 -2.82
N ASP A 107 -1.52 -9.76 -2.61
CA ASP A 107 -2.75 -10.38 -3.09
C ASP A 107 -2.85 -10.32 -4.63
N ALA A 108 -2.47 -9.19 -5.25
CA ALA A 108 -2.40 -9.06 -6.71
C ALA A 108 -1.38 -10.03 -7.35
N LEU A 109 -0.25 -10.24 -6.70
CA LEU A 109 0.79 -11.18 -7.13
C LEU A 109 0.34 -12.63 -6.93
N ARG A 110 -0.31 -12.94 -5.81
CA ARG A 110 -0.86 -14.27 -5.50
C ARG A 110 -1.91 -14.71 -6.52
N ARG A 111 -2.77 -13.81 -7.00
CA ARG A 111 -3.73 -14.08 -8.09
C ARG A 111 -3.06 -14.57 -9.39
N ARG A 112 -1.76 -14.33 -9.54
CA ARG A 112 -0.92 -14.77 -10.67
C ARG A 112 0.08 -15.87 -10.30
N SER A 113 -0.15 -16.55 -9.17
CA SER A 113 0.72 -17.60 -8.65
C SER A 113 2.16 -17.12 -8.37
N VAL A 114 2.34 -15.82 -8.09
CA VAL A 114 3.62 -15.28 -7.64
C VAL A 114 3.63 -15.25 -6.12
N ALA A 115 4.49 -16.07 -5.52
CA ALA A 115 4.61 -16.17 -4.07
C ALA A 115 5.44 -15.01 -3.49
N THR A 116 4.92 -14.40 -2.43
CA THR A 116 5.57 -13.27 -1.74
C THR A 116 5.56 -13.45 -0.22
N THR A 117 6.48 -12.75 0.44
CA THR A 117 6.55 -12.59 1.89
C THR A 117 6.50 -11.12 2.26
N ILE A 118 5.92 -10.83 3.43
CA ILE A 118 5.94 -9.49 4.03
C ILE A 118 6.72 -9.60 5.33
N GLU A 119 7.79 -8.81 5.43
CA GLU A 119 8.69 -8.77 6.58
C GLU A 119 8.83 -7.33 7.12
N ALA A 120 9.41 -7.16 8.30
CA ALA A 120 9.70 -5.83 8.82
C ALA A 120 10.71 -5.09 7.91
N GLY A 121 10.45 -3.80 7.68
CA GLY A 121 11.20 -2.92 6.77
C GLY A 121 12.55 -2.50 7.30
#